data_AF-A0A3C0FNC9-F1
#
_entry.id   AF-A0A3C0FNC9-F1
#
_cell.length_a   1.000
_cell.length_b   1.000
_cell.length_c   1.000
_cell.angle_alpha   90.00
_cell.angle_beta   90.00
_cell.angle_gamma   90.00
#
_symmetry.space_group_name_H-M   'P 1'
#
loop_
_entity.id
_entity.type
_entity.pdbx_description
1 polymer ?
#
loop_
_entity_poly.entity_id
_entity_poly.type
_entity_poly.pdbx_seq_one_letter_code
_entity_poly.pdbx_strand_id
1 'polypeptide(L)'
;MPFDLGQQSLGIIVMTFAVCTLIIGFAGTRLAGIAIKLAERTGMGQIIAGALFVGMSTSLPGSVLSVTTAWQGHTDLAIGNALGGIAAQTTFLAIADLVYRKGNLEHAAASATGLAQTTLLLSMLSVPLLAYAGPEWIIFHIHPASILLFIIYAFGLNLLSEIRDEPMWHPKKT
;
A
#
# COMPACT_ATOMS: atom_id res chain seq x y z
N MET A 1 -1.11 29.57 3.83
CA MET A 1 -1.12 28.27 4.57
C MET A 1 -0.76 28.58 6.01
N PRO A 2 -1.50 28.11 7.04
CA PRO A 2 -1.12 28.46 8.40
C PRO A 2 0.06 27.56 8.81
N PHE A 3 1.15 28.18 9.27
CA PHE A 3 2.51 27.66 9.57
C PHE A 3 3.49 27.61 8.40
N ASP A 4 4.17 28.74 8.17
CA ASP A 4 5.44 28.79 7.42
C ASP A 4 6.56 28.19 8.30
N LEU A 5 6.84 26.91 8.08
CA LEU A 5 7.88 26.15 8.80
C LEU A 5 9.30 26.53 8.35
N GLY A 6 9.45 27.26 7.23
CA GLY A 6 10.76 27.61 6.67
C GLY A 6 11.57 28.59 7.55
N GLN A 7 10.91 29.31 8.46
CA GLN A 7 11.53 30.27 9.36
C GLN A 7 11.72 29.73 10.79
N GLN A 8 11.33 28.48 11.05
CA GLN A 8 11.35 27.88 12.38
C GLN A 8 12.67 27.15 12.66
N SER A 9 13.01 26.97 13.94
CA SER A 9 14.20 26.22 14.33
C SER A 9 14.04 24.72 14.04
N LEU A 10 15.16 24.04 13.76
CA LEU A 10 15.18 22.59 13.52
C LEU A 10 14.47 21.80 14.63
N GLY A 11 14.64 22.23 15.89
CA GLY A 11 13.99 21.59 17.03
C GLY A 11 12.47 21.63 16.97
N ILE A 12 11.90 22.77 16.53
CA ILE A 12 10.45 22.90 16.35
C ILE A 12 9.97 21.99 15.22
N ILE A 13 10.68 21.96 14.09
CA ILE A 13 10.33 21.10 12.95
C ILE A 13 10.32 19.62 13.36
N VAL A 14 11.38 19.17 14.05
CA VAL A 14 11.48 17.79 14.55
C VAL A 14 10.37 17.47 15.55
N MET A 15 10.08 18.39 16.47
CA MET A 15 9.02 18.23 17.45
C MET A 15 7.63 18.13 16.78
N THR A 16 7.33 19.04 15.84
CA THR A 16 6.07 19.01 15.09
C THR A 16 5.94 17.71 14.30
N PHE A 17 7.00 17.27 13.61
CA PHE A 17 7.00 16.00 12.89
C PHE A 17 6.74 14.81 13.83
N ALA A 18 7.41 14.76 14.98
CA ALA A 18 7.23 13.71 15.97
C ALA A 18 5.79 13.68 16.52
N VAL A 19 5.23 14.85 16.86
CA VAL A 19 3.84 14.97 17.34
C VAL A 19 2.85 14.50 16.27
N CYS A 20 2.99 14.94 15.03
CA CYS A 20 2.15 14.49 13.92
C CYS A 20 2.24 12.98 13.71
N THR A 21 3.45 12.41 13.76
CA THR A 21 3.68 10.97 13.61
C THR A 21 2.99 10.17 14.72
N LEU A 22 3.09 10.63 15.98
CA LEU A 22 2.41 9.99 17.10
C LEU A 22 0.89 10.04 16.97
N ILE A 23 0.33 11.18 16.54
CA ILE A 23 -1.11 11.34 16.32
C ILE A 23 -1.58 10.39 15.22
N ILE A 24 -0.87 10.32 14.09
CA ILE A 24 -1.19 9.43 12.97
C ILE A 24 -1.12 7.97 13.42
N GLY A 25 -0.05 7.57 14.14
CA GLY A 25 0.10 6.23 14.66
C GLY A 25 -1.03 5.84 15.61
N PHE A 26 -1.38 6.70 16.56
CA PHE A 26 -2.49 6.46 17.48
C PHE A 26 -3.83 6.39 16.75
N ALA A 27 -4.10 7.33 15.84
CA ALA A 27 -5.33 7.35 15.04
C ALA A 27 -5.45 6.09 14.18
N GLY A 28 -4.37 5.64 13.54
CA GLY A 28 -4.33 4.42 12.73
C GLY A 28 -4.70 3.17 13.53
N THR A 29 -4.15 3.00 14.73
CA THR A 29 -4.50 1.85 15.60
C THR A 29 -5.98 1.86 16.00
N ARG A 30 -6.54 3.04 16.31
CA ARG A 30 -7.96 3.19 16.63
C ARG A 30 -8.84 2.93 15.41
N LEU A 31 -8.43 3.39 14.23
CA LEU A 31 -9.17 3.24 12.99
C LEU A 31 -9.39 1.76 12.63
N ALA A 32 -8.36 0.92 12.80
CA ALA A 32 -8.48 -0.53 12.60
C ALA A 32 -9.53 -1.17 13.54
N GLY A 33 -9.57 -0.78 14.81
CA GLY A 33 -10.58 -1.27 15.75
C GLY A 33 -12.00 -0.80 15.42
N ILE A 34 -12.14 0.43 14.92
CA ILE A 34 -13.43 0.99 14.48
C ILE A 34 -13.92 0.27 13.21
N ALA A 35 -13.01 0.01 12.27
CA ALA A 35 -13.28 -0.75 11.04
C ALA A 35 -13.90 -2.12 11.32
N ILE A 36 -13.36 -2.86 12.30
CA ILE A 36 -13.90 -4.16 12.71
C ILE A 36 -15.32 -4.03 13.30
N LYS A 37 -15.56 -3.06 14.19
CA LYS A 37 -16.89 -2.85 14.76
C LYS A 37 -17.91 -2.40 13.71
N LEU A 38 -17.47 -1.64 12.70
CA LEU A 38 -18.32 -1.22 11.60
C LEU A 38 -18.71 -2.43 10.71
N ALA A 39 -17.79 -3.36 10.48
CA ALA A 39 -18.08 -4.65 9.85
C ALA A 39 -19.23 -5.38 10.54
N GLU A 40 -19.11 -5.57 11.85
CA GLU A 40 -20.05 -6.32 12.67
C GLU A 40 -21.44 -5.67 12.67
N ARG A 41 -21.50 -4.34 12.77
CA ARG A 41 -22.76 -3.59 12.83
C ARG A 41 -23.47 -3.48 11.50
N THR A 42 -22.73 -3.43 10.40
CA THR A 42 -23.31 -3.33 9.04
C THR A 42 -23.76 -4.69 8.50
N GLY A 43 -23.40 -5.80 9.17
CA GLY A 43 -23.64 -7.14 8.67
C GLY A 43 -22.79 -7.47 7.44
N MET A 44 -21.80 -6.62 7.11
CA MET A 44 -20.83 -6.94 6.06
C MET A 44 -19.98 -8.12 6.53
N GLY A 45 -19.92 -9.18 5.74
CA GLY A 45 -19.09 -10.35 6.04
C GLY A 45 -17.65 -9.91 6.37
N GLN A 46 -17.02 -10.57 7.35
CA GLN A 46 -15.70 -10.20 7.88
C GLN A 46 -14.65 -9.99 6.78
N ILE A 47 -14.74 -10.73 5.67
CA ILE A 47 -13.85 -10.63 4.52
C ILE A 47 -14.00 -9.29 3.80
N ILE A 48 -15.23 -8.86 3.52
CA ILE A 48 -15.51 -7.60 2.78
C ILE A 48 -15.11 -6.41 3.64
N ALA A 49 -15.46 -6.43 4.92
CA ALA A 49 -15.15 -5.32 5.80
C ALA A 49 -13.66 -5.24 6.15
N GLY A 50 -12.98 -6.39 6.26
CA GLY A 50 -11.52 -6.45 6.34
C GLY A 50 -10.88 -5.82 5.11
N ALA A 51 -11.23 -6.29 3.91
CA ALA A 51 -10.68 -5.76 2.67
C ALA A 51 -10.96 -4.25 2.49
N LEU A 52 -12.18 -3.81 2.79
CA LEU A 52 -12.61 -2.43 2.56
C LEU A 52 -12.05 -1.49 3.64
N PHE A 53 -12.39 -1.72 4.91
CA PHE A 53 -12.07 -0.75 5.97
C PHE A 53 -10.63 -0.88 6.46
N VAL A 54 -10.11 -2.10 6.62
CA VAL A 54 -8.69 -2.27 6.99
C VAL A 54 -7.82 -1.85 5.82
N GLY A 55 -8.13 -2.30 4.59
CA GLY A 55 -7.41 -1.88 3.39
C GLY A 55 -7.36 -0.35 3.22
N MET A 56 -8.49 0.34 3.36
CA MET A 56 -8.53 1.81 3.33
C MET A 56 -7.74 2.45 4.48
N SER A 57 -7.79 1.90 5.69
CA SER A 57 -7.09 2.48 6.85
C SER A 57 -5.57 2.56 6.65
N THR A 58 -5.00 1.63 5.88
CA THR A 58 -3.57 1.56 5.60
C THR A 58 -3.18 2.29 4.31
N SER A 59 -3.98 2.16 3.24
CA SER A 59 -3.63 2.72 1.93
C SER A 59 -3.92 4.23 1.83
N LEU A 60 -4.99 4.70 2.46
CA LEU A 60 -5.47 6.08 2.30
C LEU A 60 -4.47 7.12 2.83
N PRO A 61 -3.84 6.97 4.01
CA PRO A 61 -2.81 7.90 4.46
C PRO A 61 -1.61 7.94 3.50
N GLY A 62 -1.17 6.77 3.00
CA GLY A 62 -0.09 6.67 2.03
C GLY A 62 -0.43 7.35 0.71
N SER A 63 -1.64 7.12 0.18
CA SER A 63 -2.10 7.76 -1.06
C SER A 63 -2.22 9.27 -0.91
N VAL A 64 -2.78 9.76 0.19
CA VAL A 64 -2.86 11.21 0.47
C VAL A 64 -1.47 11.83 0.54
N LEU A 65 -0.52 11.17 1.22
CA LEU A 65 0.87 11.64 1.28
C LEU A 65 1.51 11.70 -0.10
N SER A 66 1.46 10.62 -0.88
CA SER A 66 2.02 10.59 -2.24
C SER A 66 1.39 11.62 -3.19
N VAL A 67 0.06 11.78 -3.16
CA VAL A 67 -0.62 12.78 -3.99
C VAL A 67 -0.24 14.20 -3.55
N THR A 68 -0.18 14.46 -2.25
CA THR A 68 0.15 15.79 -1.72
C THR A 68 1.59 16.17 -2.04
N THR A 69 2.55 15.25 -1.86
CA THR A 69 3.97 15.52 -2.17
C THR A 69 4.18 15.68 -3.68
N ALA A 70 3.53 14.85 -4.51
CA ALA A 70 3.55 15.02 -5.97
C ALA A 70 2.95 16.36 -6.40
N TRP A 71 1.81 16.76 -5.82
CA TRP A 71 1.18 18.06 -6.11
C TRP A 71 2.07 19.24 -5.72
N GLN A 72 2.81 19.10 -4.62
CA GLN A 72 3.77 20.11 -4.15
C GLN A 72 5.09 20.12 -4.95
N GLY A 73 5.21 19.33 -6.02
CA GLY A 73 6.41 19.25 -6.84
C GLY A 73 7.52 18.36 -6.27
N HIS A 74 7.27 17.66 -5.15
CA HIS A 74 8.21 16.74 -4.52
C HIS A 74 7.99 15.31 -5.03
N THR A 75 8.17 15.09 -6.33
CA THR A 75 7.94 13.80 -7.01
C THR A 75 8.80 12.67 -6.43
N ASP A 76 10.04 12.97 -6.04
CA ASP A 76 10.95 11.99 -5.44
C ASP A 76 10.43 11.48 -4.09
N LEU A 77 9.79 12.35 -3.29
CA LEU A 77 9.15 11.96 -2.04
C LEU A 77 7.88 11.15 -2.29
N ALA A 78 7.12 11.45 -3.34
CA ALA A 78 5.93 10.69 -3.71
C ALA A 78 6.26 9.24 -4.11
N ILE A 79 7.32 9.07 -4.91
CA ILE A 79 7.86 7.75 -5.30
C ILE A 79 8.49 7.06 -4.09
N GLY A 80 9.28 7.80 -3.29
CA GLY A 80 9.91 7.31 -2.07
C GLY A 80 8.89 6.78 -1.05
N ASN A 81 7.72 7.40 -0.93
CA ASN A 81 6.64 6.90 -0.08
C ASN A 81 6.10 5.54 -0.56
N ALA A 82 5.88 5.39 -1.87
CA ALA A 82 5.38 4.13 -2.44
C ALA A 82 6.39 2.98 -2.25
N LEU A 83 7.64 3.19 -2.66
CA LEU A 83 8.69 2.17 -2.58
C LEU A 83 9.12 1.90 -1.14
N GLY A 84 9.34 2.96 -0.35
CA GLY A 84 9.68 2.87 1.06
C GLY A 84 8.59 2.21 1.89
N GLY A 85 7.31 2.45 1.56
CA GLY A 85 6.18 1.79 2.21
C GLY A 85 6.15 0.29 1.99
N ILE A 86 6.46 -0.21 0.78
CA ILE A 86 6.56 -1.65 0.49
C ILE A 86 7.74 -2.25 1.27
N ALA A 87 8.90 -1.60 1.23
CA ALA A 87 10.10 -2.06 1.92
C ALA A 87 9.88 -2.14 3.45
N ALA A 88 9.37 -1.07 4.06
CA ALA A 88 9.11 -1.00 5.49
C ALA A 88 8.08 -2.04 5.95
N GLN A 89 6.96 -2.20 5.22
CA GLN A 89 5.96 -3.23 5.55
C GLN A 89 6.55 -4.65 5.49
N THR A 90 7.36 -4.93 4.47
CA THR A 90 8.02 -6.23 4.31
C THR A 90 9.02 -6.48 5.44
N THR A 91 9.79 -5.47 5.84
CA THR A 91 10.69 -5.55 7.00
C THR A 91 9.93 -5.77 8.30
N PHE A 92 8.80 -5.09 8.52
CA PHE A 92 7.98 -5.31 9.70
C PHE A 92 7.39 -6.71 9.75
N LEU A 93 7.01 -7.29 8.60
CA LEU A 93 6.59 -8.68 8.53
C LEU A 93 7.73 -9.63 8.92
N ALA A 94 8.94 -9.42 8.40
CA ALA A 94 10.12 -10.20 8.78
C ALA A 94 10.44 -10.09 10.28
N ILE A 95 10.31 -8.90 10.87
CA ILE A 95 10.45 -8.71 12.32
C ILE A 95 9.34 -9.47 13.07
N ALA A 96 8.10 -9.41 12.58
CA ALA A 96 6.98 -10.14 13.18
C ALA A 96 7.23 -11.66 13.14
N ASP A 97 7.77 -12.20 12.05
CA ASP A 97 8.16 -13.61 11.95
C ASP A 97 9.23 -14.01 12.99
N LEU A 98 10.24 -13.17 13.17
CA LEU A 98 11.30 -13.41 14.16
C LEU A 98 10.76 -13.44 15.60
N VAL A 99 9.77 -12.61 15.90
CA VAL A 99 9.18 -12.47 17.25
C VAL A 99 8.06 -13.50 17.48
N TYR A 100 7.22 -13.77 16.48
CA TYR A 100 6.06 -14.67 16.55
C TYR A 100 6.37 -16.04 15.92
N ARG A 101 7.15 -16.87 16.64
CA ARG A 101 7.53 -18.25 16.26
C ARG A 101 6.39 -19.29 16.12
N LYS A 102 5.11 -18.89 16.07
CA LYS A 102 3.95 -19.81 16.09
C LYS A 102 3.15 -19.88 14.77
N GLY A 103 3.58 -19.23 13.69
CA GLY A 103 2.94 -19.36 12.38
C GLY A 103 3.96 -19.41 11.25
N ASN A 104 3.79 -20.33 10.30
CA ASN A 104 4.56 -20.35 9.06
C ASN A 104 4.05 -19.23 8.12
N LEU A 105 4.45 -17.97 8.35
CA LEU A 105 4.08 -16.87 7.44
C LEU A 105 4.72 -17.05 6.04
N GLU A 106 5.84 -17.79 5.96
CA GLU A 106 6.45 -18.20 4.69
C GLU A 106 5.48 -18.98 3.78
N HIS A 107 4.61 -19.83 4.35
CA HIS A 107 3.59 -20.57 3.58
C HIS A 107 2.43 -19.66 3.14
N ALA A 108 2.13 -18.60 3.89
CA ALA A 108 1.10 -17.62 3.51
C ALA A 108 1.58 -16.76 2.33
N ALA A 109 2.86 -16.37 2.31
CA ALA A 109 3.48 -15.66 1.21
C ALA A 109 3.62 -16.53 -0.07
N ALA A 110 3.88 -17.83 0.10
CA ALA A 110 3.96 -18.81 -1.00
C ALA A 110 2.60 -19.35 -1.49
N SER A 111 1.48 -18.80 -0.99
CA SER A 111 0.16 -19.14 -1.52
C SER A 111 0.02 -18.69 -2.98
N ALA A 112 -0.82 -19.37 -3.77
CA ALA A 112 -1.07 -18.99 -5.17
C ALA A 112 -1.52 -17.52 -5.30
N THR A 113 -2.32 -17.05 -4.35
CA THR A 113 -2.74 -15.63 -4.26
C THR A 113 -1.59 -14.71 -3.89
N GLY A 114 -0.72 -15.08 -2.95
CA GLY A 114 0.44 -14.28 -2.55
C GLY A 114 1.46 -14.14 -3.68
N LEU A 115 1.71 -15.23 -4.43
CA LEU A 115 2.56 -15.21 -5.62
C LEU A 115 1.96 -14.30 -6.70
N ALA A 116 0.67 -14.42 -6.99
CA ALA A 116 -0.01 -13.56 -7.95
C ALA A 116 0.03 -12.07 -7.55
N GLN A 117 -0.16 -11.75 -6.26
CA GLN A 117 -0.03 -10.39 -5.75
C GLN A 117 1.40 -9.85 -5.90
N THR A 118 2.40 -10.70 -5.67
CA THR A 118 3.82 -10.34 -5.82
C THR A 118 4.15 -10.09 -7.30
N THR A 119 3.69 -10.95 -8.20
CA THR A 119 3.84 -10.78 -9.64
C THR A 119 3.18 -9.50 -10.13
N LEU A 120 1.94 -9.23 -9.69
CA LEU A 120 1.24 -7.99 -10.01
C LEU A 120 2.05 -6.78 -9.54
N LEU A 121 2.51 -6.78 -8.30
CA LEU A 121 3.30 -5.68 -7.74
C LEU A 121 4.58 -5.44 -8.55
N LEU A 122 5.35 -6.49 -8.85
CA LEU A 122 6.57 -6.37 -9.66
C LEU A 122 6.29 -5.85 -11.08
N SER A 123 5.19 -6.28 -11.69
CA SER A 123 4.76 -5.79 -13.00
C SER A 123 4.38 -4.30 -12.98
N MET A 124 3.79 -3.82 -11.89
CA MET A 124 3.48 -2.41 -11.73
C MET A 124 4.76 -1.58 -11.50
N LEU A 125 5.71 -2.09 -10.72
CA LEU A 125 6.97 -1.39 -10.46
C LEU A 125 7.91 -1.33 -11.67
N SER A 126 7.80 -2.25 -12.63
CA SER A 126 8.61 -2.22 -13.85
C SER A 126 8.18 -1.11 -14.81
N VAL A 127 6.91 -0.68 -14.80
CA VAL A 127 6.40 0.35 -15.71
C VAL A 127 7.07 1.71 -15.51
N PRO A 128 7.21 2.26 -14.28
CA PRO A 128 7.98 3.48 -14.05
C PRO A 128 9.45 3.38 -14.48
N LEU A 129 10.08 2.21 -14.30
CA LEU A 129 11.46 1.99 -14.72
C LEU A 129 11.60 2.02 -16.25
N LEU A 130 10.67 1.38 -16.96
CA LEU A 130 10.61 1.42 -18.42
C LEU A 130 10.28 2.81 -18.94
N ALA A 131 9.40 3.55 -18.25
CA ALA A 131 9.07 4.93 -18.58
C ALA A 131 10.29 5.85 -18.47
N TYR A 132 11.14 5.64 -17.45
CA TYR A 132 12.39 6.38 -17.28
C TYR A 132 13.41 6.09 -18.40
N ALA A 133 13.50 4.84 -18.86
CA ALA A 133 14.40 4.45 -19.96
C ALA A 133 13.83 4.78 -21.36
N GLY A 134 12.54 5.12 -21.42
CA GLY A 134 11.82 5.39 -22.65
C GLY A 134 11.84 6.86 -23.06
N PRO A 135 11.36 7.18 -24.26
CA PRO A 135 11.18 8.55 -24.71
C PRO A 135 10.10 9.29 -23.90
N GLU A 136 10.28 10.60 -23.65
CA GLU A 136 9.32 11.44 -22.91
C GLU A 136 8.05 11.74 -23.71
N TRP A 137 7.17 10.75 -23.85
CA TRP A 137 5.89 10.93 -24.54
C TRP A 137 4.89 11.55 -23.58
N ILE A 138 4.55 12.82 -23.81
CA ILE A 138 3.49 13.53 -23.08
C ILE A 138 2.31 13.70 -24.03
N ILE A 139 1.31 12.83 -23.90
CA ILE A 139 0.05 12.93 -24.66
C ILE A 139 -0.99 13.53 -23.71
N PHE A 140 -1.53 14.71 -24.02
CA PHE A 140 -2.51 15.41 -23.17
C PHE A 140 -2.08 15.59 -21.69
N HIS A 141 -0.82 15.97 -21.44
CA HIS A 141 -0.26 16.15 -20.09
C HIS A 141 -0.24 14.88 -19.21
N ILE A 142 -0.52 13.70 -19.77
CA ILE A 142 -0.48 12.42 -19.06
C ILE A 142 0.57 11.53 -19.74
N HIS A 143 1.47 10.96 -18.94
CA HIS A 143 2.41 9.97 -19.44
C HIS A 143 1.66 8.64 -19.71
N PRO A 144 1.81 7.98 -20.88
CA PRO A 144 1.14 6.72 -21.19
C PRO A 144 1.37 5.62 -20.15
N ALA A 145 2.50 5.67 -19.44
CA ALA A 145 2.82 4.77 -18.33
C ALA A 145 1.78 4.80 -17.20
N SER A 146 1.18 5.97 -16.90
CA SER A 146 0.13 6.07 -15.87
C SER A 146 -1.15 5.34 -16.27
N ILE A 147 -1.51 5.41 -17.56
CA ILE A 147 -2.66 4.67 -18.11
C ILE A 147 -2.37 3.16 -18.06
N LEU A 148 -1.16 2.76 -18.45
CA LEU A 148 -0.73 1.37 -18.41
C LEU A 148 -0.75 0.81 -16.99
N LEU A 149 -0.29 1.58 -15.99
CA LEU A 149 -0.37 1.19 -14.57
C LEU A 149 -1.80 0.91 -14.13
N PHE A 150 -2.75 1.75 -14.55
CA PHE A 150 -4.16 1.54 -14.22
C PHE A 150 -4.73 0.27 -14.87
N ILE A 151 -4.37 0.02 -16.14
CA ILE A 151 -4.79 -1.18 -16.87
C ILE A 151 -4.22 -2.44 -16.20
N ILE A 152 -2.92 -2.44 -15.87
CA ILE A 152 -2.26 -3.57 -15.19
C ILE A 152 -2.91 -3.82 -13.83
N TYR A 153 -3.19 -2.76 -13.05
CA TYR A 153 -3.87 -2.89 -11.77
C TYR A 153 -5.27 -3.50 -11.91
N ALA A 154 -6.09 -3.00 -12.84
CA ALA A 154 -7.43 -3.52 -13.08
C ALA A 154 -7.40 -4.98 -13.56
N PHE A 155 -6.51 -5.31 -14.48
CA PHE A 155 -6.29 -6.69 -14.94
C PHE A 155 -5.86 -7.60 -13.78
N GLY A 156 -4.89 -7.15 -12.99
CA GLY A 156 -4.38 -7.87 -11.84
C GLY A 156 -5.45 -8.16 -10.79
N LEU A 157 -6.34 -7.19 -10.51
CA LEU A 157 -7.47 -7.40 -9.60
C LEU A 157 -8.43 -8.48 -10.11
N ASN A 158 -8.73 -8.50 -11.41
CA ASN A 158 -9.57 -9.55 -11.99
C ASN A 158 -8.91 -10.92 -11.86
N LEU A 159 -7.63 -11.03 -12.22
CA LEU A 159 -6.85 -12.27 -12.10
C LEU A 159 -6.78 -12.77 -10.65
N LEU A 160 -6.60 -11.86 -9.68
CA LEU A 160 -6.58 -12.20 -8.26
C LEU A 160 -7.93 -12.70 -7.74
N SER A 161 -9.04 -12.15 -8.25
CA SER A 161 -10.38 -12.66 -7.92
C SER A 161 -10.56 -14.09 -8.44
N GLU A 162 -10.16 -14.33 -9.68
CA GLU A 162 -10.27 -15.65 -10.32
C GLU A 162 -9.42 -16.71 -9.62
N ILE A 163 -8.16 -16.40 -9.27
CA ILE A 163 -7.29 -17.33 -8.51
C ILE A 163 -7.86 -17.67 -7.12
N ARG A 164 -8.58 -16.72 -6.50
CA ARG A 164 -9.21 -16.94 -5.19
C ARG A 164 -10.45 -17.81 -5.29
N ASP A 165 -11.26 -17.59 -6.33
CA ASP A 165 -12.57 -18.23 -6.48
C ASP A 165 -12.45 -19.63 -7.16
N GLU A 166 -11.45 -19.84 -8.03
CA GLU A 166 -11.12 -21.13 -8.67
C GLU A 166 -9.65 -21.53 -8.45
N PRO A 167 -9.30 -22.10 -7.28
CA PRO A 167 -7.91 -22.47 -7.00
C PRO A 167 -7.44 -23.60 -7.93
N MET A 168 -6.43 -23.31 -8.78
CA MET A 168 -5.86 -24.24 -9.76
C MET A 168 -5.25 -25.53 -9.16
N TRP A 169 -5.05 -25.59 -7.84
CA TRP A 169 -4.54 -26.77 -7.14
C TRP A 169 -5.46 -27.13 -5.97
N HIS A 170 -6.07 -28.30 -6.04
CA HIS A 170 -6.77 -28.91 -4.91
C HIS A 170 -5.81 -29.84 -4.16
N PRO A 171 -5.63 -29.67 -2.83
CA PRO A 171 -4.85 -30.62 -2.04
C PRO A 171 -5.50 -32.00 -2.12
N LYS A 172 -4.85 -32.95 -2.80
CA LYS A 172 -5.21 -34.37 -2.69
C LYS A 172 -4.86 -34.82 -1.29
N LYS A 173 -5.87 -35.18 -0.50
CA LYS A 173 -5.66 -35.91 0.75
C LYS A 173 -5.10 -37.29 0.39
N THR A 174 -3.84 -37.52 0.70
CA THR A 174 -3.23 -38.86 0.79
C THR A 174 -3.02 -39.19 2.25
#